data_AF-A0A8S1HJX6-F1
#
_entry.id   AF-A0A8S1HJX6-F1
#
_cell.length_a   1.000
_cell.length_b   1.000
_cell.length_c   1.000
_cell.angle_alpha   90.00
_cell.angle_beta   90.00
_cell.angle_gamma   90.00
#
_symmetry.space_group_name_H-M   'P 1'
#
loop_
_entity.id
_entity.type
_entity.pdbx_description
1 polymer ?
#
loop_
_entity_poly.entity_id
_entity_poly.type
_entity_poly.pdbx_seq_one_letter_code
_entity_poly.pdbx_strand_id
1 'polypeptide(L)'
;MSSKIKYATLITFSILFVLAVIAAIFWDITSEEKGQQITVKVHQKETAVQELHPWLSEIRNFYGAQAVHRNNVLKKMTNDSDFGHFLNTLVPEVYCLKKVRIGFTWESNEKWMCNPWKVPADCLIVSADLSDAKFELHLQQVTHSRCRLLGISKMQPHEWYVSQYKELNGTIKIAEISQKTEKEKGKFTLADLVGETKMNEVEVLKMELDGAEHSVLEPFFEKNTLFVR
;
A
#
# COMPACT_ATOMS: atom_id res chain seq x y z
N MET A 1 28.17 2.46 63.71
CA MET A 1 27.43 1.49 62.87
C MET A 1 26.41 2.14 61.90
N SER A 2 26.48 3.45 61.62
CA SER A 2 25.38 4.20 60.99
C SER A 2 25.62 4.67 59.53
N SER A 3 26.87 4.77 59.05
CA SER A 3 27.14 5.28 57.68
C SER A 3 27.08 4.21 56.58
N LYS A 4 27.47 2.96 56.88
CA LYS A 4 27.47 1.86 55.89
C LYS A 4 26.05 1.49 55.43
N ILE A 5 25.06 1.61 56.30
CA ILE A 5 23.65 1.32 55.98
C ILE A 5 23.12 2.37 55.01
N LYS A 6 23.40 3.67 55.25
CA LYS A 6 22.95 4.77 54.37
C LYS A 6 23.54 4.68 52.96
N TYR A 7 24.80 4.28 52.83
CA TYR A 7 25.44 4.07 51.52
C TYR A 7 24.82 2.90 50.76
N ALA A 8 24.53 1.78 51.45
CA ALA A 8 23.88 0.64 50.83
C ALA A 8 22.47 0.99 50.32
N THR A 9 21.69 1.78 51.08
CA THR A 9 20.35 2.20 50.64
C THR A 9 20.40 3.17 49.46
N LEU A 10 21.40 4.05 49.41
CA LEU A 10 21.53 5.00 48.29
C LEU A 10 21.90 4.29 46.98
N ILE A 11 22.77 3.29 47.06
CA ILE A 11 23.20 2.50 45.89
C ILE A 11 22.04 1.64 45.36
N THR A 12 21.26 1.01 46.24
CA THR A 12 20.11 0.21 45.80
C THR A 12 19.03 1.05 45.14
N PHE A 13 18.76 2.26 45.64
CA PHE A 13 17.82 3.20 44.99
C PHE A 13 18.29 3.65 43.61
N SER A 14 19.58 3.96 43.45
CA SER A 14 20.15 4.36 42.15
C SER A 14 20.08 3.22 41.13
N ILE A 15 20.37 1.98 41.53
CA ILE A 15 20.29 0.82 40.64
C ILE A 15 18.83 0.55 40.23
N LEU A 16 17.89 0.60 41.17
CA LEU A 16 16.46 0.44 40.88
C LEU A 16 15.94 1.53 39.95
N PHE A 17 16.37 2.78 40.11
CA PHE A 17 15.99 3.88 39.22
C PHE A 17 16.52 3.69 37.80
N VAL A 18 17.80 3.31 37.65
CA VAL A 18 18.39 3.01 36.33
C VAL A 18 17.68 1.84 35.66
N LEU A 19 17.37 0.77 36.39
CA LEU A 19 16.62 -0.37 35.86
C LEU A 19 15.19 0.02 35.46
N ALA A 20 14.52 0.87 36.22
CA ALA A 20 13.18 1.37 35.88
C ALA A 20 13.19 2.24 34.62
N VAL A 21 14.21 3.09 34.45
CA VAL A 21 14.38 3.90 33.23
C VAL A 21 14.68 3.03 32.02
N ILE A 22 15.56 2.02 32.16
CA ILE A 22 15.85 1.06 31.08
C ILE A 22 14.57 0.28 30.73
N ALA A 23 13.81 -0.19 31.71
CA ALA A 23 12.56 -0.91 31.49
C ALA A 23 11.50 -0.03 30.81
N ALA A 24 11.40 1.26 31.18
CA ALA A 24 10.49 2.21 30.54
C ALA A 24 10.89 2.47 29.08
N ILE A 25 12.18 2.67 28.79
CA ILE A 25 12.69 2.82 27.43
C ILE A 25 12.45 1.55 26.61
N PHE A 26 12.71 0.37 27.19
CA PHE A 26 12.49 -0.91 26.52
C PHE A 26 11.00 -1.14 26.25
N TRP A 27 10.12 -0.79 27.19
CA TRP A 27 8.66 -0.87 27.02
C TRP A 27 8.17 0.07 25.91
N ASP A 28 8.68 1.30 25.86
CA ASP A 28 8.34 2.28 24.81
C ASP A 28 8.77 1.76 23.42
N ILE A 29 10.00 1.24 23.32
CA ILE A 29 10.56 0.64 22.08
C ILE A 29 9.75 -0.57 21.61
N THR A 30 9.23 -1.39 22.53
CA THR A 30 8.43 -2.57 22.18
C THR A 30 6.93 -2.29 21.97
N SER A 31 6.44 -1.10 22.30
CA SER A 31 5.00 -0.79 22.23
C SER A 31 4.52 -0.30 20.85
N GLU A 32 5.43 -0.13 19.89
CA GLU A 32 5.17 0.48 18.59
C GLU A 32 4.97 -0.51 17.43
N GLU A 33 4.58 -1.77 17.70
CA GLU A 33 4.04 -2.70 16.68
C GLU A 33 2.52 -2.83 16.79
N LYS A 34 1.79 -1.71 16.82
CA LYS A 34 0.38 -1.74 16.42
C LYS A 34 0.34 -1.82 14.90
N GLY A 35 0.32 -3.04 14.38
CA GLY A 35 0.09 -3.31 12.96
C GLY A 35 -1.12 -2.52 12.48
N GLN A 36 -0.85 -1.45 11.74
CA GLN A 36 -1.87 -0.60 11.14
C GLN A 36 -2.50 -1.40 10.01
N GLN A 37 -3.75 -1.80 10.18
CA GLN A 37 -4.50 -2.51 9.16
C GLN A 37 -4.78 -1.54 8.01
N ILE A 38 -4.02 -1.64 6.92
CA ILE A 38 -4.27 -0.83 5.73
C ILE A 38 -5.49 -1.44 5.04
N THR A 39 -6.37 -0.61 4.53
CA THR A 39 -7.52 -1.03 3.74
C THR A 39 -7.24 -0.68 2.29
N VAL A 40 -7.06 -1.69 1.44
CA VAL A 40 -7.03 -1.46 0.00
C VAL A 40 -8.48 -1.41 -0.46
N LYS A 41 -8.96 -0.22 -0.83
CA LYS A 41 -10.31 -0.07 -1.38
C LYS A 41 -10.21 -0.05 -2.89
N VAL A 42 -10.86 -1.01 -3.53
CA VAL A 42 -11.27 -0.86 -4.93
C VAL A 42 -12.58 -0.09 -4.88
N HIS A 43 -12.54 1.22 -5.13
CA HIS A 43 -13.75 2.04 -5.13
C HIS A 43 -14.56 1.81 -6.41
N GLN A 44 -15.63 1.02 -6.34
CA GLN A 44 -16.73 1.05 -7.34
C GLN A 44 -18.00 1.68 -6.78
N LYS A 45 -17.86 2.60 -5.81
CA LYS A 45 -19.04 3.25 -5.21
C LYS A 45 -19.58 4.36 -6.10
N GLU A 46 -20.57 4.03 -6.91
CA GLU A 46 -21.41 5.00 -7.60
C GLU A 46 -22.62 5.34 -6.72
N THR A 47 -22.78 6.62 -6.37
CA THR A 47 -24.06 7.12 -5.87
C THR A 47 -24.71 7.98 -6.94
N ALA A 48 -25.95 7.60 -7.26
CA ALA A 48 -27.01 8.36 -7.92
C ALA A 48 -26.60 9.19 -9.14
N VAL A 49 -26.39 8.51 -10.27
CA VAL A 49 -26.59 9.13 -11.59
C VAL A 49 -27.52 8.21 -12.38
N GLN A 50 -28.69 8.76 -12.69
CA GLN A 50 -29.70 8.34 -13.67
C GLN A 50 -29.66 6.89 -14.14
N GLU A 51 -30.71 6.14 -13.76
CA GLU A 51 -31.17 4.87 -14.36
C GLU A 51 -30.14 4.16 -15.23
N LEU A 52 -29.17 3.50 -14.57
CA LEU A 52 -28.36 2.50 -15.24
C LEU A 52 -29.32 1.48 -15.90
N HIS A 53 -29.14 1.25 -17.20
CA HIS A 53 -29.90 0.28 -17.99
C HIS A 53 -30.00 -1.06 -17.22
N PRO A 54 -31.17 -1.73 -17.16
CA PRO A 54 -31.38 -2.91 -16.30
C PRO A 54 -30.31 -4.02 -16.38
N TRP A 55 -29.71 -4.26 -17.55
CA TRP A 55 -28.62 -5.22 -17.72
C TRP A 55 -27.36 -4.89 -16.91
N LEU A 56 -27.14 -3.62 -16.53
CA LEU A 56 -26.00 -3.21 -15.71
C LEU A 56 -26.11 -3.73 -14.28
N SER A 57 -27.33 -3.79 -13.73
CA SER A 57 -27.58 -4.44 -12.44
C SER A 57 -27.35 -5.93 -12.51
N GLU A 58 -27.74 -6.56 -13.62
CA GLU A 58 -27.59 -8.00 -13.84
C GLU A 58 -26.11 -8.38 -13.97
N ILE A 59 -25.34 -7.63 -14.75
CA ILE A 59 -23.88 -7.82 -14.88
C ILE A 59 -23.17 -7.58 -13.55
N ARG A 60 -23.55 -6.53 -12.79
CA ARG A 60 -22.97 -6.28 -11.47
C ARG A 60 -23.22 -7.46 -10.53
N ASN A 61 -24.45 -7.96 -10.48
CA ASN A 61 -24.80 -9.10 -9.64
C ASN A 61 -24.06 -10.38 -10.08
N PHE A 62 -23.93 -10.60 -11.40
CA PHE A 62 -23.21 -11.74 -11.97
C PHE A 62 -21.72 -11.75 -11.61
N TYR A 63 -21.03 -10.60 -11.73
CA TYR A 63 -19.61 -10.50 -11.36
C TYR A 63 -19.38 -10.42 -9.84
N GLY A 64 -20.27 -9.74 -9.12
CA GLY A 64 -20.25 -9.70 -7.65
C GLY A 64 -20.39 -11.10 -7.04
N ALA A 65 -21.25 -11.95 -7.59
CA ALA A 65 -21.39 -13.34 -7.16
C ALA A 65 -20.10 -14.17 -7.36
N GLN A 66 -19.27 -13.83 -8.35
CA GLN A 66 -17.98 -14.49 -8.59
C GLN A 66 -16.89 -14.06 -7.61
N ALA A 67 -17.04 -12.93 -6.92
CA ALA A 67 -16.02 -12.41 -5.99
C ALA A 67 -15.69 -13.40 -4.87
N VAL A 68 -16.71 -14.09 -4.34
CA VAL A 68 -16.52 -15.13 -3.30
C VAL A 68 -15.66 -16.29 -3.84
N HIS A 69 -15.94 -16.75 -5.05
CA HIS A 69 -15.17 -17.82 -5.68
C HIS A 69 -13.73 -17.38 -5.95
N ARG A 70 -13.52 -16.17 -6.49
CA ARG A 70 -12.19 -15.60 -6.75
C ARG A 70 -11.38 -15.48 -5.46
N ASN A 71 -11.97 -14.97 -4.38
CA ASN A 71 -11.31 -14.89 -3.07
C ASN A 71 -10.90 -16.28 -2.55
N ASN A 72 -11.75 -17.30 -2.75
CA ASN A 72 -11.43 -18.66 -2.35
C ASN A 72 -10.33 -19.29 -3.21
N VAL A 73 -10.27 -18.94 -4.50
CA VAL A 73 -9.19 -19.35 -5.41
C VAL A 73 -7.88 -18.70 -4.98
N LEU A 74 -7.87 -17.38 -4.74
CA LEU A 74 -6.69 -16.65 -4.25
C LEU A 74 -6.14 -17.26 -2.96
N LYS A 75 -6.99 -17.56 -1.97
CA LYS A 75 -6.56 -18.19 -0.70
C LYS A 75 -5.97 -19.60 -0.84
N LYS A 76 -6.20 -20.27 -1.97
CA LYS A 76 -5.72 -21.63 -2.25
C LYS A 76 -4.54 -21.63 -3.21
N MET A 77 -4.18 -20.48 -3.77
CA MET A 77 -3.01 -20.34 -4.62
C MET A 77 -1.78 -20.33 -3.73
N THR A 78 -1.10 -21.47 -3.66
CA THR A 78 0.13 -21.63 -2.86
C THR A 78 1.38 -21.65 -3.72
N ASN A 79 1.25 -21.47 -5.04
CA ASN A 79 2.33 -21.70 -6.00
C ASN A 79 2.54 -20.49 -6.92
N ASP A 80 3.73 -19.90 -6.84
CA ASP A 80 4.18 -18.77 -7.66
C ASP A 80 4.17 -19.07 -9.18
N SER A 81 4.09 -20.35 -9.56
CA SER A 81 4.19 -20.80 -10.95
C SER A 81 2.95 -20.54 -11.80
N ASP A 82 1.82 -20.16 -11.19
CA ASP A 82 0.56 -19.91 -11.91
C ASP A 82 0.14 -18.43 -11.90
N PHE A 83 1.11 -17.59 -12.25
CA PHE A 83 0.96 -16.14 -12.34
C PHE A 83 -0.20 -15.71 -13.24
N GLY A 84 -0.45 -16.46 -14.33
CA GLY A 84 -1.57 -16.22 -15.23
C GLY A 84 -2.93 -16.39 -14.54
N HIS A 85 -3.13 -17.48 -13.79
CA HIS A 85 -4.37 -17.66 -13.04
C HIS A 85 -4.51 -16.65 -11.89
N PHE A 86 -3.42 -16.26 -11.23
CA PHE A 86 -3.44 -15.22 -10.19
C PHE A 86 -3.92 -13.88 -10.74
N LEU A 87 -3.32 -13.38 -11.82
CA LEU A 87 -3.73 -12.12 -12.45
C LEU A 87 -5.18 -12.19 -12.96
N ASN A 88 -5.57 -13.28 -13.61
CA ASN A 88 -6.96 -13.46 -14.08
C ASN A 88 -7.98 -13.47 -12.94
N THR A 89 -7.57 -13.87 -11.74
CA THR A 89 -8.43 -13.86 -10.55
C THR A 89 -8.51 -12.47 -9.91
N LEU A 90 -7.42 -11.69 -9.97
CA LEU A 90 -7.32 -10.32 -9.45
C LEU A 90 -7.96 -9.25 -10.35
N VAL A 91 -8.20 -9.53 -11.63
CA VAL A 91 -8.69 -8.55 -12.61
C VAL A 91 -10.21 -8.67 -12.79
N PRO A 92 -11.05 -8.01 -11.96
CA PRO A 92 -12.42 -7.73 -12.33
C PRO A 92 -12.41 -6.53 -13.27
N GLU A 93 -11.89 -6.69 -14.50
CA GLU A 93 -12.04 -5.66 -15.55
C GLU A 93 -13.51 -5.39 -15.92
N VAL A 94 -14.42 -6.21 -15.40
CA VAL A 94 -15.75 -6.39 -15.98
C VAL A 94 -16.81 -5.47 -15.41
N TYR A 95 -16.41 -4.47 -14.63
CA TYR A 95 -17.31 -3.43 -14.20
C TYR A 95 -16.64 -2.06 -14.22
N CYS A 96 -16.49 -1.48 -15.41
CA CYS A 96 -16.14 -0.08 -15.53
C CYS A 96 -16.82 0.62 -16.71
N LEU A 97 -17.88 1.39 -16.40
CA LEU A 97 -18.61 2.15 -17.42
C LEU A 97 -17.84 3.35 -17.96
N LYS A 98 -16.88 3.85 -17.19
CA LYS A 98 -16.00 4.96 -17.57
C LYS A 98 -14.55 4.50 -17.51
N LYS A 99 -14.18 3.59 -18.41
CA LYS A 99 -12.78 3.15 -18.58
C LYS A 99 -12.01 4.27 -19.27
N VAL A 100 -10.99 4.80 -18.61
CA VAL A 100 -10.18 5.92 -19.09
C VAL A 100 -8.74 5.45 -19.23
N ARG A 101 -8.09 5.86 -20.31
CA ARG A 101 -6.66 5.64 -20.49
C ARG A 101 -5.89 6.72 -19.74
N ILE A 102 -5.03 6.30 -18.83
CA ILE A 102 -4.12 7.16 -18.07
C ILE A 102 -2.70 6.91 -18.56
N GLY A 103 -2.12 7.94 -19.14
CA GLY A 103 -0.77 7.99 -19.67
C GLY A 103 -0.77 8.95 -20.85
N PHE A 104 0.41 9.31 -21.34
CA PHE A 104 0.52 10.16 -22.52
C PHE A 104 0.37 9.30 -23.77
N THR A 105 -0.52 9.71 -24.70
CA THR A 105 -0.95 8.87 -25.84
C THR A 105 0.12 8.59 -26.89
N TRP A 106 1.26 9.27 -26.82
CA TRP A 106 2.42 9.05 -27.69
C TRP A 106 3.47 8.15 -27.03
N GLU A 107 3.19 7.61 -25.84
CA GLU A 107 4.12 6.78 -25.07
C GLU A 107 3.51 5.41 -24.79
N SER A 108 4.33 4.35 -24.82
CA SER A 108 3.89 2.95 -24.69
C SER A 108 3.43 2.53 -23.29
N ASN A 109 3.41 3.45 -22.32
CA ASN A 109 3.28 3.14 -20.89
C ASN A 109 1.89 3.49 -20.34
N GLU A 110 0.91 3.62 -21.21
CA GLU A 110 -0.46 3.96 -20.80
C GLU A 110 -1.12 2.76 -20.11
N LYS A 111 -1.86 3.04 -19.03
CA LYS A 111 -2.63 2.04 -18.29
C LYS A 111 -4.11 2.41 -18.31
N TRP A 112 -4.98 1.42 -18.18
CA TRP A 112 -6.41 1.65 -18.09
C TRP A 112 -6.85 1.74 -16.63
N MET A 113 -7.63 2.77 -16.30
CA MET A 113 -8.19 2.96 -14.97
C MET A 113 -9.70 3.15 -15.06
N CYS A 114 -10.42 2.71 -14.03
CA CYS A 114 -11.83 3.02 -13.92
C CYS A 114 -12.08 4.39 -13.29
N ASN A 115 -12.80 5.24 -14.02
CA ASN A 115 -13.32 6.54 -13.57
C ASN A 115 -12.35 7.30 -12.63
N PRO A 116 -11.20 7.80 -13.14
CA PRO A 116 -10.17 8.45 -12.32
C PRO A 116 -10.72 9.62 -11.50
N TRP A 117 -11.78 10.28 -11.96
CA TRP A 117 -12.41 11.39 -11.25
C TRP A 117 -13.18 11.00 -9.98
N LYS A 118 -13.43 9.69 -9.76
CA LYS A 118 -14.07 9.16 -8.55
C LYS A 118 -13.08 8.80 -7.43
N VAL A 119 -11.79 8.86 -7.71
CA VAL A 119 -10.75 8.79 -6.68
C VAL A 119 -11.05 9.85 -5.61
N PRO A 120 -11.17 9.47 -4.32
CA PRO A 120 -11.48 10.40 -3.24
C PRO A 120 -10.39 11.47 -3.09
N ALA A 121 -10.68 12.55 -2.37
CA ALA A 121 -9.64 13.48 -1.95
C ALA A 121 -8.84 12.89 -0.77
N ASP A 122 -7.58 13.32 -0.60
CA ASP A 122 -6.64 12.76 0.39
C ASP A 122 -6.52 11.22 0.27
N CYS A 123 -6.32 10.78 -0.97
CA CYS A 123 -6.01 9.40 -1.34
C CYS A 123 -4.50 9.15 -1.33
N LEU A 124 -4.11 7.87 -1.35
CA LEU A 124 -2.73 7.45 -1.55
C LEU A 124 -2.59 6.66 -2.86
N ILE A 125 -1.64 7.08 -3.69
CA ILE A 125 -1.18 6.34 -4.87
C ILE A 125 0.21 5.78 -4.53
N VAL A 126 0.40 4.48 -4.73
CA VAL A 126 1.65 3.77 -4.46
C VAL A 126 2.20 3.20 -5.77
N SER A 127 3.45 3.55 -6.09
CA SER A 127 4.24 2.91 -7.16
C SER A 127 5.26 1.97 -6.52
N ALA A 128 4.97 0.67 -6.54
CA ALA A 128 5.85 -0.39 -6.09
C ALA A 128 6.85 -0.72 -7.21
N ASP A 129 8.00 -0.04 -7.12
CA ASP A 129 9.06 0.15 -8.12
C ASP A 129 8.86 1.37 -9.04
N LEU A 130 9.54 2.46 -8.69
CA LEU A 130 9.53 3.74 -9.40
C LEU A 130 10.62 3.78 -10.48
N SER A 131 10.44 2.96 -11.51
CA SER A 131 11.22 3.02 -12.75
C SER A 131 10.62 4.02 -13.75
N ASP A 132 9.30 4.20 -13.71
CA ASP A 132 8.54 5.17 -14.50
C ASP A 132 7.37 5.76 -13.71
N ALA A 133 7.33 7.09 -13.61
CA ALA A 133 6.33 7.88 -12.89
C ALA A 133 5.15 8.37 -13.75
N LYS A 134 5.17 8.19 -15.07
CA LYS A 134 4.26 8.93 -15.97
C LYS A 134 2.79 8.66 -15.69
N PHE A 135 2.45 7.43 -15.30
CA PHE A 135 1.09 7.07 -14.93
C PHE A 135 0.60 7.91 -13.74
N GLU A 136 1.38 7.97 -12.66
CA GLU A 136 1.07 8.70 -11.44
C GLU A 136 1.00 10.20 -11.70
N LEU A 137 1.94 10.75 -12.48
CA LEU A 137 1.97 12.17 -12.81
C LEU A 137 0.74 12.57 -13.63
N HIS A 138 0.40 11.79 -14.66
CA HIS A 138 -0.80 12.06 -15.45
C HIS A 138 -2.07 11.84 -14.64
N LEU A 139 -2.12 10.83 -13.76
CA LEU A 139 -3.24 10.63 -12.85
C LEU A 139 -3.43 11.84 -11.92
N GLN A 140 -2.35 12.38 -11.35
CA GLN A 140 -2.41 13.60 -10.55
C GLN A 140 -2.89 14.78 -11.38
N GLN A 141 -2.43 14.93 -12.63
CA GLN A 141 -2.88 16.00 -13.53
C GLN A 141 -4.40 15.94 -13.77
N VAL A 142 -4.95 14.78 -14.13
CA VAL A 142 -6.39 14.64 -14.44
C VAL A 142 -7.28 14.65 -13.19
N THR A 143 -6.72 14.37 -12.02
CA THR A 143 -7.43 14.40 -10.73
C THR A 143 -7.21 15.68 -9.93
N HIS A 144 -6.43 16.63 -10.44
CA HIS A 144 -6.08 17.89 -9.78
C HIS A 144 -5.30 17.70 -8.48
N SER A 145 -4.27 16.85 -8.52
CA SER A 145 -3.29 16.65 -7.44
C SER A 145 -3.92 16.26 -6.09
N ARG A 146 -5.01 15.48 -6.12
CA ARG A 146 -5.82 15.19 -4.91
C ARG A 146 -5.26 14.06 -4.04
N CYS A 147 -4.32 13.28 -4.55
CA CYS A 147 -3.69 12.18 -3.82
C CYS A 147 -2.29 12.57 -3.34
N ARG A 148 -1.82 11.88 -2.32
CA ARG A 148 -0.39 11.76 -2.00
C ARG A 148 0.24 10.66 -2.85
N LEU A 149 1.50 10.83 -3.20
CA LEU A 149 2.29 9.82 -3.90
C LEU A 149 3.29 9.16 -2.96
N LEU A 150 3.39 7.83 -3.02
CA LEU A 150 4.48 7.04 -2.46
C LEU A 150 5.16 6.27 -3.61
N GLY A 151 6.37 6.70 -3.96
CA GLY A 151 7.22 5.99 -4.90
C GLY A 151 8.22 5.13 -4.15
N ILE A 152 8.29 3.84 -4.44
CA ILE A 152 9.27 2.94 -3.83
C ILE A 152 10.20 2.50 -4.93
N SER A 153 11.51 2.56 -4.74
CA SER A 153 12.46 2.03 -5.73
C SER A 153 13.63 1.34 -5.05
N LYS A 154 14.14 0.27 -5.66
CA LYS A 154 15.33 -0.44 -5.17
C LYS A 154 16.60 0.42 -5.26
N MET A 155 16.61 1.41 -6.15
CA MET A 155 17.75 2.29 -6.41
C MET A 155 17.29 3.75 -6.46
N GLN A 156 18.25 4.67 -6.49
CA GLN A 156 17.96 6.09 -6.68
C GLN A 156 17.24 6.29 -8.03
N PRO A 157 16.00 6.80 -8.06
CA PRO A 157 15.32 7.09 -9.33
C PRO A 157 15.99 8.25 -10.06
N HIS A 158 15.71 8.34 -11.36
CA HIS A 158 16.15 9.48 -12.18
C HIS A 158 15.70 10.82 -11.57
N GLU A 159 16.58 11.83 -11.56
CA GLU A 159 16.36 13.10 -10.86
C GLU A 159 15.06 13.80 -11.29
N TRP A 160 14.68 13.67 -12.56
CA TRP A 160 13.40 14.18 -13.05
C TRP A 160 12.20 13.60 -12.31
N TYR A 161 12.17 12.29 -12.04
CA TYR A 161 11.08 11.69 -11.26
C TYR A 161 11.09 12.20 -9.82
N VAL A 162 12.27 12.40 -9.25
CA VAL A 162 12.42 12.95 -7.89
C VAL A 162 11.87 14.37 -7.79
N SER A 163 12.17 15.23 -8.77
CA SER A 163 11.65 16.59 -8.80
C SER A 163 10.13 16.61 -8.98
N GLN A 164 9.60 15.80 -9.89
CA GLN A 164 8.16 15.70 -10.12
C GLN A 164 7.39 15.21 -8.88
N TYR A 165 7.91 14.17 -8.20
CA TYR A 165 7.32 13.73 -6.93
C TYR A 165 7.35 14.84 -5.89
N LYS A 166 8.46 15.56 -5.75
CA LYS A 166 8.59 16.67 -4.80
C LYS A 166 7.59 17.79 -5.08
N GLU A 167 7.41 18.17 -6.35
CA GLU A 167 6.43 19.18 -6.78
C GLU A 167 4.99 18.79 -6.45
N LEU A 168 4.69 17.49 -6.48
CA LEU A 168 3.37 16.94 -6.17
C LEU A 168 3.21 16.51 -4.70
N ASN A 169 4.10 16.97 -3.80
CA ASN A 169 4.11 16.58 -2.38
C ASN A 169 4.14 15.06 -2.17
N GLY A 170 4.80 14.36 -3.09
CA GLY A 170 5.07 12.93 -3.06
C GLY A 170 6.32 12.60 -2.26
N THR A 171 6.37 11.38 -1.76
CA THR A 171 7.54 10.81 -1.06
C THR A 171 8.14 9.70 -1.90
N ILE A 172 9.46 9.66 -1.97
CA ILE A 172 10.21 8.53 -2.54
C ILE A 172 10.94 7.80 -1.42
N LYS A 173 10.85 6.47 -1.43
CA LYS A 173 11.54 5.56 -0.52
C LYS A 173 12.48 4.66 -1.31
N ILE A 174 13.74 4.66 -0.93
CA ILE A 174 14.73 3.72 -1.47
C ILE A 174 14.65 2.46 -0.61
N ALA A 175 14.02 1.41 -1.15
CA ALA A 175 13.75 0.16 -0.46
C ALA A 175 13.51 -0.96 -1.47
N GLU A 176 13.93 -2.17 -1.10
CA GLU A 176 13.54 -3.39 -1.82
C GLU A 176 12.26 -3.95 -1.18
N ILE A 177 11.20 -4.11 -1.98
CA ILE A 177 9.96 -4.73 -1.50
C ILE A 177 10.17 -6.25 -1.41
N SER A 178 9.84 -6.82 -0.26
CA SER A 178 10.03 -8.23 0.06
C SER A 178 8.86 -8.78 0.89
N GLN A 179 8.81 -10.11 1.06
CA GLN A 179 7.82 -10.80 1.91
C GLN A 179 7.95 -10.47 3.40
N LYS A 180 9.18 -10.15 3.84
CA LYS A 180 9.51 -9.88 5.23
C LYS A 180 10.45 -8.69 5.32
N THR A 181 10.26 -7.90 6.37
CA THR A 181 11.11 -6.74 6.63
C THR A 181 12.43 -7.18 7.25
N GLU A 182 13.52 -6.76 6.60
CA GLU A 182 14.90 -6.93 7.02
C GLU A 182 15.56 -5.54 6.90
N LYS A 183 15.29 -4.66 7.87
CA LYS A 183 15.69 -3.24 7.84
C LYS A 183 17.18 -3.06 7.54
N GLU A 184 18.02 -3.89 8.15
CA GLU A 184 19.49 -3.88 7.97
C GLU A 184 19.94 -4.18 6.53
N LYS A 185 19.08 -4.82 5.73
CA LYS A 185 19.32 -5.13 4.32
C LYS A 185 18.56 -4.21 3.37
N GLY A 186 17.88 -3.19 3.88
CA GLY A 186 17.04 -2.30 3.09
C GLY A 186 15.81 -2.98 2.48
N LYS A 187 15.38 -4.11 3.05
CA LYS A 187 14.22 -4.88 2.57
C LYS A 187 13.01 -4.65 3.46
N PHE A 188 11.85 -4.38 2.87
CA PHE A 188 10.65 -4.02 3.60
C PHE A 188 9.42 -4.66 2.98
N THR A 189 8.44 -5.02 3.82
CA THR A 189 7.12 -5.36 3.30
C THR A 189 6.42 -4.12 2.75
N LEU A 190 5.58 -4.30 1.74
CA LEU A 190 4.77 -3.20 1.20
C LEU A 190 3.87 -2.57 2.28
N ALA A 191 3.40 -3.38 3.23
CA ALA A 191 2.58 -2.91 4.35
C ALA A 191 3.35 -1.94 5.25
N ASP A 192 4.61 -2.24 5.57
CA ASP A 192 5.42 -1.35 6.42
C ASP A 192 5.69 -0.01 5.73
N LEU A 193 6.03 -0.05 4.44
CA LEU A 193 6.29 1.16 3.65
C LEU A 193 5.04 2.05 3.50
N VAL A 194 3.87 1.45 3.32
CA VAL A 194 2.60 2.18 3.28
C VAL A 194 2.25 2.72 4.67
N GLY A 195 2.47 1.96 5.74
CA GLY A 195 2.21 2.38 7.12
C GLY A 195 2.94 3.66 7.51
N GLU A 196 4.16 3.87 7.00
CA GLU A 196 4.94 5.10 7.22
C GLU A 196 4.25 6.37 6.71
N THR A 197 3.33 6.26 5.74
CA THR A 197 2.60 7.41 5.19
C THR A 197 1.49 7.93 6.12
N LYS A 198 1.20 7.20 7.21
CA LYS A 198 0.05 7.40 8.11
C LYS A 198 -1.30 7.36 7.39
N MET A 199 -1.33 6.83 6.17
CA MET A 199 -2.55 6.55 5.44
C MET A 199 -3.08 5.20 5.81
N ASN A 200 -4.38 5.15 6.06
CA ASN A 200 -5.07 3.89 6.32
C ASN A 200 -5.48 3.19 5.03
N GLU A 201 -5.41 3.86 3.87
CA GLU A 201 -5.98 3.35 2.62
C GLU A 201 -5.07 3.62 1.43
N VAL A 202 -4.90 2.58 0.59
CA VAL A 202 -4.26 2.69 -0.73
C VAL A 202 -5.37 2.68 -1.76
N GLU A 203 -5.48 3.76 -2.53
CA GLU A 203 -6.50 3.90 -3.57
C GLU A 203 -6.02 3.34 -4.90
N VAL A 204 -4.74 3.56 -5.22
CA VAL A 204 -4.11 3.05 -6.43
C VAL A 204 -2.78 2.43 -6.08
N LEU A 205 -2.60 1.16 -6.46
CA LEU A 205 -1.36 0.43 -6.33
C LEU A 205 -0.89 0.01 -7.73
N LYS A 206 0.18 0.63 -8.21
CA LYS A 206 0.91 0.19 -9.41
C LYS A 206 2.05 -0.73 -8.94
N MET A 207 2.18 -1.90 -9.56
CA MET A 207 3.26 -2.85 -9.25
C MET A 207 3.95 -3.29 -10.53
N GLU A 208 5.27 -3.17 -10.56
CA GLU A 208 6.13 -3.65 -11.63
C GLU A 208 7.40 -4.21 -10.96
N LEU A 209 7.34 -5.42 -10.42
CA LEU A 209 8.39 -6.02 -9.57
C LEU A 209 9.12 -7.18 -10.24
N ASP A 210 9.17 -7.20 -11.57
CA ASP A 210 9.89 -8.18 -12.38
C ASP A 210 9.55 -9.65 -12.03
N GLY A 211 8.27 -9.95 -11.77
CA GLY A 211 7.79 -11.30 -11.44
C GLY A 211 7.70 -11.61 -9.95
N ALA A 212 8.14 -10.71 -9.06
CA ALA A 212 7.98 -10.86 -7.62
C ALA A 212 6.59 -10.45 -7.10
N GLU A 213 5.68 -9.99 -7.97
CA GLU A 213 4.38 -9.43 -7.57
C GLU A 213 3.57 -10.42 -6.77
N HIS A 214 3.47 -11.68 -7.20
CA HIS A 214 2.72 -12.72 -6.48
C HIS A 214 3.22 -12.85 -5.04
N SER A 215 4.53 -13.01 -4.90
CA SER A 215 5.20 -13.30 -3.64
C SER A 215 5.00 -12.20 -2.59
N VAL A 216 4.87 -10.92 -3.00
CA VAL A 216 4.75 -9.79 -2.08
C VAL A 216 3.31 -9.30 -1.91
N LEU A 217 2.46 -9.54 -2.91
CA LEU A 217 1.09 -9.03 -2.93
C LEU A 217 0.16 -9.85 -2.05
N GLU A 218 0.33 -11.17 -2.01
CA GLU A 218 -0.46 -12.05 -1.14
C GLU A 218 -0.29 -11.67 0.35
N PRO A 219 0.93 -11.57 0.92
CA PRO A 219 1.13 -11.10 2.29
C PRO A 219 0.59 -9.70 2.54
N PHE A 220 0.65 -8.82 1.53
CA PHE A 220 0.09 -7.48 1.63
C PHE A 220 -1.44 -7.55 1.78
N PHE A 221 -2.14 -8.37 0.99
CA PHE A 221 -3.59 -8.53 1.08
C PHE A 221 -4.08 -9.35 2.28
N GLU A 222 -3.28 -10.26 2.83
CA GLU A 222 -3.64 -10.95 4.07
C GLU A 222 -3.63 -10.01 5.27
N LYS A 223 -2.62 -9.15 5.34
CA LYS A 223 -2.50 -8.15 6.42
C LYS A 223 -3.49 -6.99 6.27
N ASN A 224 -3.89 -6.69 5.04
CA ASN A 224 -4.65 -5.50 4.70
C ASN A 224 -5.99 -5.90 4.08
N THR A 225 -7.10 -5.48 4.68
CA THR A 225 -8.41 -5.91 4.20
C THR A 225 -8.65 -5.36 2.79
N LEU A 226 -8.62 -6.25 1.79
CA LEU A 226 -9.14 -5.97 0.46
C LEU A 226 -10.66 -5.81 0.57
N PHE A 227 -11.13 -4.59 0.47
CA PHE A 227 -12.53 -4.33 0.16
C PHE A 227 -12.65 -4.10 -1.34
N VAL A 228 -12.97 -5.17 -2.06
CA VAL A 228 -13.66 -5.03 -3.35
C VAL A 228 -15.13 -4.73 -3.01
N ARG A 229 -15.50 -3.44 -3.03
CA ARG A 229 -16.89 -3.00 -2.82
C ARG A 229 -17.51 -2.54 -4.14
#